data_AF-A0A6G1RAX1-F1
#
_entry.id   AF-A0A6G1RAX1-F1
#
_cell.length_a   1.000
_cell.length_b   1.000
_cell.length_c   1.000
_cell.angle_alpha   90.00
_cell.angle_beta   90.00
_cell.angle_gamma   90.00
#
_symmetry.space_group_name_H-M   'P 1'
#
loop_
_entity.id
_entity.type
_entity.pdbx_description
1 polymer ?
#
loop_
_entity_poly.entity_id
_entity_poly.type
_entity_poly.pdbx_seq_one_letter_code
_entity_poly.pdbx_strand_id
1 'polypeptide(L)'
;MVELILAEAETRYQSTDEASCTLIQSRLPLLLSCSHGDLESIKKVTEYLTNCIQQWGSSSVGKCCQDLLLQIYLQLPELLVPLPEMLLTSEGARDSSTCKLDALVHRFINLLADTSDSKSSESRVWDANMACRKLAVAHPILLLRHLPMIAALLHGRVHLNFQEFRQQNHLTFFIHVLGILELLQPQVFQNEHQAALWDCLLSFVRLLLNYRKSSRHLAAFISKFVQFIHKYITCNAQAAVSFLQKHSDPLHDLSSDNSDLAMLKSLLAGLSLPSRSGVLDRGSDEEKDDEAAAGSLPLVSVSLFTPLTPAEMAPYMKRLSRGQTVEDILEVLTDIDEMSRRRPEILSFFATNLQKLMSSSEESCRNLAFSLALRSIQNNPSIAADFLPTFMYCLGSRDFEVVQTALRNLPEYTLLCQEHAAVLLHRAFLVGMYGQIDTSSQISEALKVLHMEAMI
;
A
#
# COMPACT_ATOMS: atom_id res chain seq x y z
N MET A 1 8.23 -10.55 -34.47
CA MET A 1 7.00 -9.72 -34.27
C MET A 1 7.26 -8.62 -33.26
N VAL A 2 7.71 -8.94 -32.03
CA VAL A 2 8.08 -7.93 -31.01
C VAL A 2 9.09 -6.91 -31.55
N GLU A 3 10.17 -7.38 -32.20
CA GLU A 3 11.16 -6.50 -32.85
C GLU A 3 10.57 -5.57 -33.92
N LEU A 4 9.54 -6.03 -34.65
CA LEU A 4 8.86 -5.22 -35.66
C LEU A 4 8.00 -4.13 -35.01
N ILE A 5 7.34 -4.45 -33.90
CA ILE A 5 6.56 -3.48 -33.12
C ILE A 5 7.48 -2.42 -32.52
N LEU A 6 8.65 -2.84 -31.99
CA LEU A 6 9.65 -1.92 -31.44
C LEU A 6 10.26 -1.03 -32.53
N ALA A 7 10.58 -1.57 -33.70
CA ALA A 7 11.07 -0.78 -34.84
C ALA A 7 10.01 0.20 -35.36
N GLU A 8 8.74 -0.20 -35.44
CA GLU A 8 7.63 0.68 -35.83
C GLU A 8 7.44 1.81 -34.80
N ALA A 9 7.50 1.49 -33.51
CA ALA A 9 7.39 2.47 -32.42
C ALA A 9 8.57 3.45 -32.41
N GLU A 10 9.80 2.99 -32.66
CA GLU A 10 11.00 3.82 -32.70
C GLU A 10 10.94 4.89 -33.80
N THR A 11 10.47 4.52 -35.00
CA THR A 11 10.32 5.49 -36.10
C THR A 11 9.33 6.61 -35.77
N ARG A 12 8.34 6.35 -34.90
CA ARG A 12 7.33 7.32 -34.49
C ARG A 12 7.66 8.06 -33.21
N TYR A 13 8.52 7.51 -32.35
CA TYR A 13 9.00 8.20 -31.14
C TYR A 13 9.70 9.53 -31.50
N GLN A 14 10.32 9.61 -32.68
CA GLN A 14 10.92 10.84 -33.22
C GLN A 14 9.88 11.95 -33.54
N SER A 15 8.57 11.61 -33.55
CA SER A 15 7.50 12.52 -33.95
C SER A 15 6.57 12.96 -32.81
N THR A 16 6.42 12.18 -31.73
CA THR A 16 5.71 12.52 -30.45
C THR A 16 5.58 11.26 -29.56
N ASP A 17 5.86 11.37 -28.25
CA ASP A 17 5.76 10.27 -27.27
C ASP A 17 4.34 9.70 -27.09
N GLU A 18 3.28 10.45 -27.40
CA GLU A 18 1.89 9.95 -27.34
C GLU A 18 1.52 9.05 -28.53
N ALA A 19 2.16 9.25 -29.68
CA ALA A 19 1.88 8.50 -30.89
C ALA A 19 2.50 7.09 -30.87
N SER A 20 3.59 6.89 -30.12
CA SER A 20 4.22 5.57 -29.92
C SER A 20 3.39 4.70 -28.98
N CYS A 21 2.93 5.22 -27.84
CA CYS A 21 2.10 4.48 -26.87
C CYS A 21 0.77 3.98 -27.47
N THR A 22 0.08 4.82 -28.25
CA THR A 22 -1.17 4.44 -28.93
C THR A 22 -0.96 3.35 -29.99
N LEU A 23 0.18 3.39 -30.70
CA LEU A 23 0.54 2.36 -31.67
C LEU A 23 0.82 1.02 -30.96
N ILE A 24 1.61 1.04 -29.90
CA ILE A 24 1.91 -0.14 -29.07
C ILE A 24 0.61 -0.77 -28.57
N GLN A 25 -0.32 0.04 -28.02
CA GLN A 25 -1.62 -0.43 -27.55
C GLN A 25 -2.46 -1.07 -28.67
N SER A 26 -2.42 -0.53 -29.89
CA SER A 26 -3.15 -1.09 -31.04
C SER A 26 -2.61 -2.42 -31.55
N ARG A 27 -1.31 -2.69 -31.37
CA ARG A 27 -0.63 -3.92 -31.83
C ARG A 27 -0.62 -5.03 -30.79
N LEU A 28 -0.86 -4.70 -29.53
CA LEU A 28 -0.87 -5.65 -28.42
C LEU A 28 -1.89 -6.80 -28.57
N PRO A 29 -3.14 -6.58 -29.03
CA PRO A 29 -4.09 -7.68 -29.24
C PRO A 29 -3.58 -8.71 -30.26
N LEU A 30 -2.87 -8.25 -31.30
CA LEU A 30 -2.26 -9.14 -32.29
C LEU A 30 -1.17 -9.98 -31.63
N LEU A 31 -0.27 -9.36 -30.86
CA LEU A 31 0.81 -10.07 -30.15
C LEU A 31 0.24 -11.15 -29.21
N LEU A 32 -0.81 -10.83 -28.46
CA LEU A 32 -1.49 -11.77 -27.56
C LEU A 32 -2.27 -12.86 -28.32
N SER A 33 -2.81 -12.55 -29.50
CA SER A 33 -3.47 -13.56 -30.34
C SER A 33 -2.46 -14.55 -30.93
N CYS A 34 -1.26 -14.08 -31.29
CA CYS A 34 -0.20 -14.91 -31.85
C CYS A 34 0.45 -15.82 -30.81
N SER A 35 0.38 -15.49 -29.52
CA SER A 35 0.81 -16.39 -28.45
C SER A 35 -0.23 -17.46 -28.10
N HIS A 36 -1.46 -17.41 -28.65
CA HIS A 36 -2.53 -18.39 -28.39
C HIS A 36 -2.80 -18.69 -26.89
N GLY A 37 -2.50 -17.75 -26.00
CA GLY A 37 -2.61 -17.97 -24.55
C GLY A 37 -1.53 -18.87 -23.95
N ASP A 38 -0.48 -19.22 -24.71
CA ASP A 38 0.69 -19.92 -24.18
C ASP A 38 1.51 -18.99 -23.28
N LEU A 39 1.46 -19.30 -21.99
CA LEU A 39 2.14 -18.55 -20.94
C LEU A 39 3.66 -18.59 -21.09
N GLU A 40 4.23 -19.65 -21.67
CA GLU A 40 5.68 -19.73 -21.89
C GLU A 40 6.15 -18.75 -22.96
N SER A 41 5.37 -18.62 -24.04
CA SER A 41 5.65 -17.67 -25.11
C SER A 41 5.60 -16.22 -24.62
N ILE A 42 4.64 -15.87 -23.75
CA ILE A 42 4.54 -14.53 -23.15
C ILE A 42 5.72 -14.27 -22.20
N LYS A 43 6.12 -15.27 -21.39
CA LYS A 43 7.30 -15.16 -20.52
C LYS A 43 8.59 -14.90 -21.31
N LYS A 44 8.80 -15.59 -22.45
CA LYS A 44 9.96 -15.35 -23.33
C LYS A 44 9.97 -13.92 -23.89
N VAL A 45 8.80 -13.37 -24.23
CA VAL A 45 8.68 -11.97 -24.67
C VAL A 45 9.03 -11.01 -23.54
N THR A 46 8.52 -11.23 -22.33
CA THR A 46 8.86 -10.45 -21.13
C THR A 46 10.36 -10.48 -20.83
N GLU A 47 10.98 -11.65 -20.86
CA GLU A 47 12.43 -11.81 -20.65
C GLU A 47 13.23 -11.05 -21.70
N TYR A 48 12.84 -11.16 -22.97
CA TYR A 48 13.46 -10.40 -24.05
C TYR A 48 13.37 -8.89 -23.82
N LEU A 49 12.19 -8.37 -23.51
CA LEU A 49 11.98 -6.94 -23.24
C LEU A 49 12.79 -6.48 -22.03
N THR A 50 12.84 -7.28 -20.96
CA THR A 50 13.62 -6.98 -19.75
C THR A 50 15.11 -6.88 -20.07
N ASN A 51 15.64 -7.82 -20.86
CA ASN A 51 17.03 -7.79 -21.31
C ASN A 51 17.31 -6.57 -22.20
N CYS A 52 16.39 -6.22 -23.09
CA CYS A 52 16.51 -5.02 -23.91
C CYS A 52 16.53 -3.74 -23.05
N ILE A 53 15.69 -3.65 -22.02
CA ILE A 53 15.67 -2.49 -21.11
C ILE A 53 17.01 -2.38 -20.36
N GLN A 54 17.57 -3.50 -19.90
CA GLN A 54 18.88 -3.52 -19.24
C GLN A 54 20.03 -3.12 -20.19
N GLN A 55 19.97 -3.53 -21.45
CA GLN A 55 20.99 -3.22 -22.45
C GLN A 55 20.92 -1.77 -22.96
N TRP A 56 19.71 -1.25 -23.15
CA TRP A 56 19.46 0.01 -23.85
C TRP A 56 19.01 1.15 -22.93
N GLY A 57 18.80 0.90 -21.64
CA GLY A 57 18.59 1.91 -20.60
C GLY A 57 17.50 2.94 -20.94
N SER A 58 17.84 4.23 -20.82
CA SER A 58 16.94 5.36 -21.09
C SER A 58 16.86 5.79 -22.57
N SER A 59 17.40 4.99 -23.50
CA SER A 59 17.26 5.24 -24.94
C SER A 59 15.79 5.18 -25.38
N SER A 60 15.48 5.70 -26.57
CA SER A 60 14.15 5.59 -27.19
C SER A 60 13.67 4.14 -27.28
N VAL A 61 14.58 3.21 -27.62
CA VAL A 61 14.29 1.77 -27.69
C VAL A 61 14.02 1.21 -26.30
N GLY A 62 14.81 1.61 -25.30
CA GLY A 62 14.60 1.23 -23.90
C GLY A 62 13.24 1.68 -23.37
N LYS A 63 12.84 2.93 -23.65
CA LYS A 63 11.51 3.47 -23.31
C LYS A 63 10.38 2.73 -24.04
N CYS A 64 10.50 2.48 -25.33
CA CYS A 64 9.51 1.68 -26.08
C CYS A 64 9.37 0.25 -25.51
N CYS A 65 10.47 -0.36 -25.09
CA CYS A 65 10.43 -1.67 -24.42
C CYS A 65 9.72 -1.59 -23.07
N GLN A 66 9.98 -0.54 -22.28
CA GLN A 66 9.29 -0.28 -21.01
C GLN A 66 7.79 -0.08 -21.23
N ASP A 67 7.39 0.73 -22.20
CA ASP A 67 5.98 0.99 -22.52
C ASP A 67 5.26 -0.28 -23.01
N LEU A 68 5.89 -1.06 -23.90
CA LEU A 68 5.31 -2.32 -24.34
C LEU A 68 5.17 -3.32 -23.20
N LEU A 69 6.17 -3.42 -22.32
CA LEU A 69 6.13 -4.29 -21.15
C LEU A 69 5.05 -3.84 -20.16
N LEU A 70 4.88 -2.53 -19.95
CA LEU A 70 3.80 -1.97 -19.14
C LEU A 70 2.43 -2.29 -19.75
N GLN A 71 2.26 -2.16 -21.06
CA GLN A 71 0.99 -2.50 -21.72
C GLN A 71 0.67 -4.00 -21.63
N ILE A 72 1.69 -4.88 -21.73
CA ILE A 72 1.52 -6.32 -21.47
C ILE A 72 1.07 -6.55 -20.02
N TYR A 73 1.70 -5.87 -19.06
CA TYR A 73 1.31 -5.93 -17.65
C TYR A 73 -0.15 -5.51 -17.41
N LEU A 74 -0.61 -4.42 -18.02
CA LEU A 74 -1.98 -3.93 -17.85
C LEU A 74 -3.03 -4.90 -18.44
N GLN A 75 -2.66 -5.74 -19.40
CA GLN A 75 -3.54 -6.79 -19.92
C GLN A 75 -3.46 -8.09 -19.13
N LEU A 76 -2.29 -8.43 -18.58
CA LEU A 76 -2.00 -9.70 -17.90
C LEU A 76 -1.14 -9.49 -16.65
N PRO A 77 -1.69 -8.85 -15.60
CA PRO A 77 -0.93 -8.50 -14.39
C PRO A 77 -0.47 -9.74 -13.61
N GLU A 78 -1.26 -10.82 -13.65
CA GLU A 78 -0.98 -12.10 -12.97
C GLU A 78 0.36 -12.74 -13.38
N LEU A 79 0.84 -12.46 -14.59
CA LEU A 79 2.02 -13.12 -15.15
C LEU A 79 3.35 -12.45 -14.79
N LEU A 80 3.28 -11.22 -14.26
CA LEU A 80 4.44 -10.37 -14.00
C LEU A 80 4.60 -10.06 -12.51
N VAL A 81 4.22 -11.00 -11.65
CA VAL A 81 4.49 -10.94 -10.20
C VAL A 81 5.69 -11.85 -9.89
N PRO A 82 6.78 -11.34 -9.29
CA PRO A 82 6.99 -9.97 -8.81
C PRO A 82 7.21 -8.95 -9.94
N LEU A 83 6.65 -7.76 -9.76
CA LEU A 83 6.73 -6.67 -10.74
C LEU A 83 8.18 -6.20 -10.91
N PRO A 84 8.74 -6.15 -12.14
CA PRO A 84 10.08 -5.60 -12.36
C PRO A 84 10.15 -4.14 -11.93
N GLU A 85 11.17 -3.78 -11.12
CA GLU A 85 11.37 -2.41 -10.61
C GLU A 85 11.44 -1.36 -11.74
N MET A 86 11.89 -1.77 -12.92
CA MET A 86 11.99 -0.92 -14.12
C MET A 86 10.64 -0.43 -14.66
N LEU A 87 9.52 -1.10 -14.31
CA LEU A 87 8.16 -0.66 -14.66
C LEU A 87 7.60 0.36 -13.67
N LEU A 88 8.21 0.50 -12.50
CA LEU A 88 7.78 1.44 -11.46
C LEU A 88 8.22 2.88 -11.74
N THR A 89 9.07 3.09 -12.74
CA THR A 89 9.61 4.41 -13.13
C THR A 89 9.09 4.86 -14.50
N SER A 90 8.16 4.13 -15.10
CA SER A 90 7.69 4.44 -16.45
C SER A 90 6.56 5.47 -16.40
N GLU A 91 6.80 6.62 -17.02
CA GLU A 91 5.82 7.70 -17.30
C GLU A 91 4.59 7.25 -18.11
N GLY A 92 4.61 6.00 -18.61
CA GLY A 92 3.64 5.41 -19.51
C GLY A 92 2.33 4.94 -18.88
N ALA A 93 2.13 5.08 -17.57
CA ALA A 93 0.85 4.78 -16.91
C ALA A 93 -0.20 5.89 -17.13
N ARG A 94 -0.25 6.45 -18.35
CA ARG A 94 -1.21 7.48 -18.73
C ARG A 94 -2.62 6.91 -18.83
N ASP A 95 -3.59 7.77 -18.50
CA ASP A 95 -5.05 7.52 -18.43
C ASP A 95 -5.68 6.88 -19.69
N SER A 96 -4.98 6.86 -20.82
CA SER A 96 -5.49 6.35 -22.11
C SER A 96 -5.35 4.84 -22.30
N SER A 97 -4.57 4.16 -21.46
CA SER A 97 -4.34 2.72 -21.61
C SER A 97 -5.45 1.91 -20.95
N THR A 98 -6.03 0.95 -21.66
CA THR A 98 -7.13 0.12 -21.14
C THR A 98 -6.57 -1.02 -20.28
N CYS A 99 -6.92 -1.13 -19.00
CA CYS A 99 -6.61 -2.31 -18.18
C CYS A 99 -7.89 -3.11 -17.86
N LYS A 100 -7.81 -4.44 -17.92
CA LYS A 100 -8.97 -5.30 -17.60
C LYS A 100 -9.37 -5.23 -16.13
N LEU A 101 -8.40 -4.99 -15.25
CA LEU A 101 -8.64 -4.86 -13.81
C LEU A 101 -9.12 -3.47 -13.39
N ASP A 102 -9.17 -2.47 -14.29
CA ASP A 102 -9.61 -1.12 -13.92
C ASP A 102 -11.04 -1.10 -13.39
N ALA A 103 -11.95 -1.88 -13.99
CA ALA A 103 -13.33 -1.97 -13.53
C ALA A 103 -13.42 -2.55 -12.10
N LEU A 104 -12.59 -3.54 -11.78
CA LEU A 104 -12.51 -4.16 -10.47
C LEU A 104 -11.94 -3.19 -9.43
N VAL A 105 -10.81 -2.53 -9.74
CA VAL A 105 -10.19 -1.54 -8.85
C VAL A 105 -11.13 -0.37 -8.60
N HIS A 106 -11.78 0.14 -9.65
CA HIS A 106 -12.80 1.20 -9.56
C HIS A 106 -13.94 0.79 -8.62
N ARG A 107 -14.42 -0.45 -8.75
CA ARG A 107 -15.46 -0.99 -7.89
C ARG A 107 -15.00 -1.10 -6.44
N PHE A 108 -13.79 -1.58 -6.16
CA PHE A 108 -13.28 -1.65 -4.78
C PHE A 108 -13.16 -0.27 -4.15
N ILE A 109 -12.67 0.72 -4.89
CA ILE A 109 -12.57 2.11 -4.41
C ILE A 109 -13.96 2.69 -4.13
N ASN A 110 -14.97 2.38 -4.96
CA ASN A 110 -16.35 2.79 -4.70
C ASN A 110 -16.98 2.07 -3.51
N LEU A 111 -16.68 0.78 -3.31
CA LEU A 111 -17.13 0.02 -2.13
C LEU A 111 -16.48 0.56 -0.85
N LEU A 112 -15.20 0.92 -0.90
CA LEU A 112 -14.52 1.63 0.20
C LEU A 112 -15.22 2.95 0.55
N ALA A 113 -15.78 3.59 -0.47
CA ALA A 113 -16.51 4.84 -0.39
C ALA A 113 -17.99 4.67 0.00
N ASP A 114 -18.52 3.45 0.10
CA ASP A 114 -19.91 3.21 0.46
C ASP A 114 -20.18 3.64 1.92
N THR A 115 -21.29 4.35 2.13
CA THR A 115 -21.71 4.89 3.43
C THR A 115 -22.97 4.21 3.96
N SER A 116 -23.40 3.12 3.33
CA SER A 116 -24.60 2.39 3.75
C SER A 116 -24.45 1.77 5.14
N ASP A 117 -25.39 2.08 6.03
CA ASP A 117 -25.34 1.77 7.47
C ASP A 117 -25.87 0.36 7.81
N SER A 118 -25.41 -0.66 7.08
CA SER A 118 -25.78 -2.06 7.36
C SER A 118 -24.56 -2.86 7.82
N LYS A 119 -24.76 -3.83 8.73
CA LYS A 119 -23.69 -4.75 9.18
C LYS A 119 -23.02 -5.50 8.02
N SER A 120 -23.80 -5.85 7.00
CA SER A 120 -23.29 -6.44 5.75
C SER A 120 -22.52 -5.44 4.88
N SER A 121 -22.70 -4.14 5.08
CA SER A 121 -21.89 -3.13 4.40
C SER A 121 -20.54 -2.94 5.07
N GLU A 122 -20.49 -2.91 6.41
CA GLU A 122 -19.22 -2.81 7.14
C GLU A 122 -18.27 -3.97 6.78
N SER A 123 -18.78 -5.20 6.67
CA SER A 123 -17.96 -6.34 6.23
C SER A 123 -17.44 -6.17 4.80
N ARG A 124 -18.28 -5.68 3.88
CA ARG A 124 -17.88 -5.43 2.48
C ARG A 124 -16.85 -4.32 2.34
N VAL A 125 -16.98 -3.24 3.12
CA VAL A 125 -15.99 -2.14 3.17
C VAL A 125 -14.65 -2.68 3.67
N TRP A 126 -14.69 -3.55 4.68
CA TRP A 126 -13.50 -4.18 5.23
C TRP A 126 -12.82 -5.11 4.22
N ASP A 127 -13.57 -5.97 3.53
CA ASP A 127 -13.06 -6.84 2.46
C ASP A 127 -12.44 -6.01 1.33
N ALA A 128 -13.12 -4.93 0.90
CA ALA A 128 -12.63 -4.02 -0.13
C ALA A 128 -11.34 -3.30 0.29
N ASN A 129 -11.21 -2.89 1.57
CA ASN A 129 -9.98 -2.32 2.10
C ASN A 129 -8.84 -3.35 2.06
N MET A 130 -9.11 -4.60 2.39
CA MET A 130 -8.09 -5.64 2.36
C MET A 130 -7.62 -5.95 0.94
N ALA A 131 -8.55 -6.10 0.00
CA ALA A 131 -8.25 -6.28 -1.42
C ALA A 131 -7.42 -5.10 -1.95
N CYS A 132 -7.78 -3.85 -1.62
CA CYS A 132 -7.00 -2.67 -2.01
C CYS A 132 -5.60 -2.67 -1.40
N ARG A 133 -5.44 -3.07 -0.13
CA ARG A 133 -4.11 -3.18 0.50
C ARG A 133 -3.26 -4.26 -0.15
N LYS A 134 -3.84 -5.41 -0.50
CA LYS A 134 -3.15 -6.48 -1.21
C LYS A 134 -2.74 -6.04 -2.61
N LEU A 135 -3.64 -5.38 -3.34
CA LEU A 135 -3.37 -4.79 -4.65
C LEU A 135 -2.28 -3.72 -4.57
N ALA A 136 -2.23 -2.90 -3.51
CA ALA A 136 -1.19 -1.90 -3.33
C ALA A 136 0.21 -2.53 -3.24
N VAL A 137 0.33 -3.70 -2.62
CA VAL A 137 1.61 -4.40 -2.47
C VAL A 137 1.96 -5.21 -3.73
N ALA A 138 0.99 -5.92 -4.31
CA ALA A 138 1.24 -6.81 -5.45
C ALA A 138 1.27 -6.08 -6.80
N HIS A 139 0.42 -5.06 -6.96
CA HIS A 139 0.16 -4.35 -8.21
C HIS A 139 0.01 -2.83 -8.00
N PRO A 140 1.04 -2.14 -7.48
CA PRO A 140 0.93 -0.74 -7.07
C PRO A 140 0.57 0.21 -8.22
N ILE A 141 1.05 -0.07 -9.44
CA ILE A 141 0.75 0.72 -10.65
C ILE A 141 -0.77 0.81 -10.88
N LEU A 142 -1.52 -0.27 -10.62
CA LEU A 142 -2.97 -0.26 -10.82
C LEU A 142 -3.64 0.77 -9.91
N LEU A 143 -3.27 0.83 -8.63
CA LEU A 143 -3.85 1.82 -7.71
C LEU A 143 -3.36 3.24 -7.95
N LEU A 144 -2.09 3.42 -8.33
CA LEU A 144 -1.54 4.75 -8.65
C LEU A 144 -2.28 5.43 -9.81
N ARG A 145 -2.73 4.65 -10.80
CA ARG A 145 -3.58 5.14 -11.90
C ARG A 145 -4.95 5.62 -11.45
N HIS A 146 -5.52 5.00 -10.41
CA HIS A 146 -6.82 5.40 -9.84
C HIS A 146 -6.70 6.49 -8.77
N LEU A 147 -5.49 6.98 -8.49
CA LEU A 147 -5.25 8.01 -7.48
C LEU A 147 -6.05 9.32 -7.72
N PRO A 148 -6.20 9.84 -8.96
CA PRO A 148 -7.05 11.01 -9.19
C PRO A 148 -8.52 10.80 -8.79
N MET A 149 -9.06 9.60 -9.02
CA MET A 149 -10.42 9.25 -8.60
C MET A 149 -10.54 9.18 -7.08
N ILE A 150 -9.54 8.58 -6.40
CA ILE A 150 -9.48 8.57 -4.94
C ILE A 150 -9.47 10.01 -4.38
N ALA A 151 -8.67 10.89 -4.99
CA ALA A 151 -8.59 12.30 -4.60
C ALA A 151 -9.94 13.01 -4.75
N ALA A 152 -10.65 12.79 -5.86
CA ALA A 152 -11.98 13.35 -6.09
C ALA A 152 -13.02 12.86 -5.04
N LEU A 153 -12.98 11.57 -4.71
CA LEU A 153 -13.86 10.97 -3.68
C LEU A 153 -13.56 11.49 -2.27
N LEU A 154 -12.30 11.76 -1.94
CA LEU A 154 -11.93 12.42 -0.68
C LEU A 154 -12.45 13.85 -0.65
N HIS A 155 -12.22 14.61 -1.72
CA HIS A 155 -12.61 16.00 -1.83
C HIS A 155 -14.13 16.20 -1.62
N GLY A 156 -14.94 15.34 -2.22
CA GLY A 156 -16.40 15.39 -2.10
C GLY A 156 -16.94 15.24 -0.66
N ARG A 157 -16.12 14.75 0.28
CA ARG A 157 -16.53 14.51 1.69
C ARG A 157 -16.08 15.59 2.67
N VAL A 158 -15.15 16.45 2.26
CA VAL A 158 -14.56 17.47 3.14
C VAL A 158 -15.59 18.53 3.55
N HIS A 159 -16.60 18.76 2.72
CA HIS A 159 -17.63 19.79 2.91
C HIS A 159 -18.82 19.35 3.76
N LEU A 160 -18.88 18.09 4.20
CA LEU A 160 -20.00 17.56 4.99
C LEU A 160 -20.03 18.16 6.39
N ASN A 161 -21.22 18.16 7.02
CA ASN A 161 -21.36 18.58 8.41
C ASN A 161 -20.79 17.52 9.36
N PHE A 162 -20.26 17.92 10.53
CA PHE A 162 -19.66 16.96 11.48
C PHE A 162 -20.60 15.84 11.93
N GLN A 163 -21.89 16.14 12.09
CA GLN A 163 -22.89 15.13 12.47
C GLN A 163 -23.07 14.07 11.38
N GLU A 164 -23.19 14.49 10.11
CA GLU A 164 -23.29 13.59 8.95
C GLU A 164 -21.99 12.81 8.75
N PHE A 165 -20.85 13.50 8.89
CA PHE A 165 -19.52 12.92 8.80
C PHE A 165 -19.32 11.77 9.80
N ARG A 166 -19.79 11.96 11.03
CA ARG A 166 -19.72 10.95 12.09
C ARG A 166 -20.75 9.84 11.92
N GLN A 167 -21.99 10.18 11.59
CA GLN A 167 -23.08 9.20 11.46
C GLN A 167 -22.80 8.20 10.32
N GLN A 168 -22.29 8.68 9.19
CA GLN A 168 -21.97 7.85 8.03
C GLN A 168 -20.51 7.34 8.04
N ASN A 169 -19.82 7.47 9.17
CA ASN A 169 -18.47 6.95 9.40
C ASN A 169 -17.43 7.29 8.32
N HIS A 170 -17.54 8.48 7.70
CA HIS A 170 -16.67 8.91 6.60
C HIS A 170 -15.19 8.92 6.97
N LEU A 171 -14.87 9.08 8.26
CA LEU A 171 -13.50 9.03 8.78
C LEU A 171 -12.79 7.70 8.43
N THR A 172 -13.51 6.60 8.36
CA THR A 172 -12.92 5.30 7.99
C THR A 172 -12.36 5.32 6.57
N PHE A 173 -13.05 5.94 5.61
CA PHE A 173 -12.54 6.08 4.25
C PHE A 173 -11.21 6.85 4.23
N PHE A 174 -11.10 7.96 4.96
CA PHE A 174 -9.85 8.72 5.08
C PHE A 174 -8.71 7.88 5.69
N ILE A 175 -9.01 7.08 6.72
CA ILE A 175 -8.03 6.18 7.35
C ILE A 175 -7.61 5.07 6.39
N HIS A 176 -8.54 4.47 5.65
CA HIS A 176 -8.26 3.42 4.66
C HIS A 176 -7.37 3.96 3.53
N VAL A 177 -7.73 5.12 2.94
CA VAL A 177 -6.93 5.74 1.88
C VAL A 177 -5.54 6.10 2.38
N LEU A 178 -5.39 6.70 3.57
CA LEU A 178 -4.06 7.00 4.12
C LEU A 178 -3.22 5.72 4.29
N GLY A 179 -3.84 4.62 4.73
CA GLY A 179 -3.16 3.33 4.83
C GLY A 179 -2.75 2.73 3.46
N ILE A 180 -3.56 2.92 2.42
CA ILE A 180 -3.22 2.50 1.05
C ILE A 180 -2.04 3.33 0.53
N LEU A 181 -2.08 4.66 0.70
CA LEU A 181 -0.99 5.54 0.28
C LEU A 181 0.32 5.20 1.00
N GLU A 182 0.26 4.80 2.27
CA GLU A 182 1.42 4.33 3.02
C GLU A 182 2.04 3.06 2.44
N LEU A 183 1.22 2.12 1.93
CA LEU A 183 1.70 0.91 1.28
C LEU A 183 2.26 1.16 -0.13
N LEU A 184 1.79 2.20 -0.82
CA LEU A 184 2.29 2.60 -2.14
C LEU A 184 3.64 3.33 -2.10
N GLN A 185 4.25 3.49 -0.92
CA GLN A 185 5.57 4.07 -0.81
C GLN A 185 6.65 3.11 -1.31
N PRO A 186 7.73 3.61 -1.96
CA PRO A 186 8.01 5.03 -2.25
C PRO A 186 7.38 5.54 -3.56
N GLN A 187 6.68 4.69 -4.32
CA GLN A 187 6.24 4.96 -5.70
C GLN A 187 5.27 6.13 -5.81
N VAL A 188 4.40 6.30 -4.80
CA VAL A 188 3.46 7.44 -4.72
C VAL A 188 4.16 8.81 -4.70
N PHE A 189 5.44 8.87 -4.32
CA PHE A 189 6.21 10.12 -4.20
C PHE A 189 6.90 10.57 -5.49
N GLN A 190 6.71 9.82 -6.58
CA GLN A 190 7.22 10.19 -7.89
C GLN A 190 6.47 11.40 -8.47
N ASN A 191 7.16 12.16 -9.33
CA ASN A 191 6.64 13.42 -9.87
C ASN A 191 5.38 13.23 -10.73
N GLU A 192 5.22 12.08 -11.37
CA GLU A 192 4.07 11.74 -12.22
C GLU A 192 2.74 11.77 -11.46
N HIS A 193 2.74 11.28 -10.21
CA HIS A 193 1.56 11.17 -9.36
C HIS A 193 1.39 12.37 -8.42
N GLN A 194 2.29 13.35 -8.50
CA GLN A 194 2.37 14.46 -7.55
C GLN A 194 1.08 15.27 -7.48
N ALA A 195 0.44 15.55 -8.62
CA ALA A 195 -0.80 16.33 -8.65
C ALA A 195 -1.93 15.64 -7.87
N ALA A 196 -2.19 14.37 -8.18
CA ALA A 196 -3.22 13.58 -7.51
C ALA A 196 -2.90 13.32 -6.03
N LEU A 197 -1.61 13.12 -5.70
CA LEU A 197 -1.16 13.02 -4.30
C LEU A 197 -1.44 14.33 -3.55
N TRP A 198 -1.13 15.49 -4.15
CA TRP A 198 -1.37 16.79 -3.52
C TRP A 198 -2.85 17.04 -3.28
N ASP A 199 -3.72 16.63 -4.19
CA ASP A 199 -5.18 16.72 -4.00
C ASP A 199 -5.67 15.84 -2.85
N CYS A 200 -5.12 14.63 -2.70
CA CYS A 200 -5.36 13.77 -1.54
C CYS A 200 -4.91 14.43 -0.23
N LEU A 201 -3.65 14.90 -0.18
CA LEU A 201 -3.07 15.54 1.00
C LEU A 201 -3.82 16.82 1.37
N LEU A 202 -4.23 17.62 0.39
CA LEU A 202 -5.05 18.81 0.61
C LEU A 202 -6.40 18.44 1.21
N SER A 203 -7.03 17.36 0.75
CA SER A 203 -8.28 16.86 1.33
C SER A 203 -8.09 16.42 2.79
N PHE A 204 -6.94 15.83 3.12
CA PHE A 204 -6.57 15.49 4.51
C PHE A 204 -6.37 16.74 5.37
N VAL A 205 -5.65 17.74 4.87
CA VAL A 205 -5.45 19.01 5.58
C VAL A 205 -6.80 19.65 5.85
N ARG A 206 -7.65 19.81 4.83
CA ARG A 206 -8.98 20.42 4.99
C ARG A 206 -9.87 19.67 5.98
N LEU A 207 -9.83 18.33 5.99
CA LEU A 207 -10.52 17.51 6.99
C LEU A 207 -10.08 17.90 8.41
N LEU A 208 -8.77 17.98 8.63
CA LEU A 208 -8.19 18.34 9.92
C LEU A 208 -8.59 19.77 10.35
N LEU A 209 -8.72 20.70 9.39
CA LEU A 209 -9.17 22.07 9.68
C LEU A 209 -10.65 22.14 10.07
N ASN A 210 -11.51 21.46 9.31
CA ASN A 210 -12.96 21.53 9.51
C ASN A 210 -13.38 20.91 10.84
N TYR A 211 -12.60 19.92 11.33
CA TYR A 211 -12.92 19.17 12.53
C TYR A 211 -11.93 19.39 13.69
N ARG A 212 -11.23 20.53 13.70
CA ARG A 212 -10.28 20.95 14.76
C ARG A 212 -10.80 20.70 16.19
N LYS A 213 -12.09 20.97 16.45
CA LYS A 213 -12.74 20.84 17.76
C LYS A 213 -12.95 19.39 18.23
N SER A 214 -12.77 18.39 17.36
CA SER A 214 -12.97 16.97 17.64
C SER A 214 -11.65 16.18 17.57
N SER A 215 -10.54 16.83 17.93
CA SER A 215 -9.17 16.34 17.80
C SER A 215 -8.94 14.95 18.40
N ARG A 216 -9.63 14.58 19.49
CA ARG A 216 -9.48 13.27 20.13
C ARG A 216 -9.78 12.10 19.18
N HIS A 217 -10.76 12.24 18.29
CA HIS A 217 -11.10 11.21 17.31
C HIS A 217 -10.12 11.20 16.12
N LEU A 218 -9.48 12.33 15.85
CA LEU A 218 -8.53 12.49 14.75
C LEU A 218 -7.09 12.21 15.15
N ALA A 219 -6.79 12.05 16.44
CA ALA A 219 -5.42 11.90 16.94
C ALA A 219 -4.63 10.76 16.25
N ALA A 220 -5.26 9.58 16.08
CA ALA A 220 -4.64 8.45 15.38
C ALA A 220 -4.37 8.76 13.90
N PHE A 221 -5.31 9.46 13.24
CA PHE A 221 -5.17 9.89 11.85
C PHE A 221 -4.05 10.93 11.70
N ILE A 222 -3.99 11.93 12.59
CA ILE A 222 -2.94 12.96 12.60
C ILE A 222 -1.56 12.31 12.78
N SER A 223 -1.42 11.38 13.72
CA SER A 223 -0.14 10.67 13.93
C SER A 223 0.31 9.97 12.64
N LYS A 224 -0.58 9.21 11.98
CA LYS A 224 -0.25 8.53 10.72
C LYS A 224 0.04 9.51 9.58
N PHE A 225 -0.72 10.60 9.49
CA PHE A 225 -0.51 11.63 8.48
C PHE A 225 0.86 12.28 8.61
N VAL A 226 1.27 12.62 9.84
CA VAL A 226 2.59 13.20 10.11
C VAL A 226 3.71 12.20 9.76
N GLN A 227 3.53 10.92 10.09
CA GLN A 227 4.48 9.87 9.71
C GLN A 227 4.60 9.75 8.18
N PHE A 228 3.48 9.78 7.47
CA PHE A 228 3.43 9.77 6.00
C PHE A 228 4.19 10.97 5.41
N ILE A 229 3.94 12.18 5.91
CA ILE A 229 4.62 13.41 5.46
C ILE A 229 6.13 13.33 5.70
N HIS A 230 6.57 12.79 6.83
CA HIS A 230 8.00 12.62 7.06
C HIS A 230 8.61 11.64 6.05
N LYS A 231 7.96 10.50 5.80
CA LYS A 231 8.41 9.55 4.75
C LYS A 231 8.46 10.22 3.37
N TYR A 232 7.51 11.11 3.08
CA TYR A 232 7.52 11.90 1.85
C TYR A 232 8.73 12.84 1.76
N ILE A 233 9.07 13.55 2.84
CA ILE A 233 10.26 14.41 2.90
C ILE A 233 11.55 13.60 2.68
N THR A 234 11.64 12.40 3.25
CA THR A 234 12.83 11.55 3.09
C THR A 234 12.99 11.03 1.66
N CYS A 235 11.91 10.84 0.91
CA CYS A 235 11.96 10.34 -0.46
C CYS A 235 12.06 11.46 -1.51
N ASN A 236 11.31 12.56 -1.36
CA ASN A 236 11.27 13.69 -2.29
C ASN A 236 11.11 15.02 -1.53
N ALA A 237 12.23 15.50 -0.96
CA ALA A 237 12.24 16.68 -0.10
C ALA A 237 11.73 17.95 -0.82
N GLN A 238 12.09 18.16 -2.08
CA GLN A 238 11.75 19.38 -2.82
C GLN A 238 10.23 19.51 -3.03
N ALA A 239 9.58 18.45 -3.52
CA ALA A 239 8.14 18.46 -3.75
C ALA A 239 7.38 18.51 -2.42
N ALA A 240 7.81 17.78 -1.40
CA ALA A 240 7.20 17.77 -0.08
C ALA A 240 7.25 19.14 0.61
N VAL A 241 8.42 19.78 0.64
CA VAL A 241 8.58 21.12 1.23
C VAL A 241 7.74 22.15 0.48
N SER A 242 7.68 22.09 -0.85
CA SER A 242 6.86 23.03 -1.63
C SER A 242 5.36 22.94 -1.33
N PHE A 243 4.85 21.72 -1.07
CA PHE A 243 3.47 21.51 -0.64
C PHE A 243 3.23 22.04 0.78
N LEU A 244 4.14 21.71 1.71
CA LEU A 244 4.00 22.11 3.11
C LEU A 244 4.10 23.63 3.30
N GLN A 245 4.97 24.32 2.53
CA GLN A 245 5.07 25.77 2.56
C GLN A 245 3.78 26.46 2.07
N LYS A 246 3.11 25.92 1.04
CA LYS A 246 1.84 26.46 0.55
C LYS A 246 0.69 26.32 1.57
N HIS A 247 0.82 25.38 2.50
CA HIS A 247 -0.20 25.06 3.50
C HIS A 247 0.35 25.17 4.93
N SER A 248 1.33 26.04 5.16
CA SER A 248 1.97 26.24 6.47
C SER A 248 0.99 26.80 7.51
N ASP A 249 0.23 27.83 7.16
CA ASP A 249 -0.63 28.53 8.13
C ASP A 249 -1.72 27.62 8.70
N PRO A 250 -2.45 26.83 7.87
CA PRO A 250 -3.42 25.89 8.40
C PRO A 250 -2.82 24.76 9.26
N LEU A 251 -1.58 24.37 9.00
CA LEU A 251 -0.86 23.36 9.80
C LEU A 251 -0.34 23.95 11.12
N HIS A 252 0.10 25.21 11.12
CA HIS A 252 0.47 25.94 12.33
C HIS A 252 -0.71 26.10 13.28
N ASP A 253 -1.89 26.46 12.78
CA ASP A 253 -3.12 26.51 13.56
C ASP A 253 -3.48 25.16 14.20
N LEU A 254 -3.34 24.07 13.43
CA LEU A 254 -3.62 22.72 13.93
C LEU A 254 -2.65 22.34 15.06
N SER A 255 -1.40 22.79 14.95
CA SER A 255 -0.33 22.55 15.92
C SER A 255 -0.50 23.38 17.20
N SER A 256 -1.03 24.61 17.12
CA SER A 256 -1.34 25.41 18.31
C SER A 256 -2.50 24.82 19.10
N ASP A 257 -3.50 24.27 18.42
CA ASP A 257 -4.69 23.69 19.04
C ASP A 257 -4.44 22.31 19.68
N ASN A 258 -3.33 21.66 19.33
CA ASN A 258 -2.97 20.33 19.82
C ASN A 258 -1.58 20.35 20.49
N SER A 259 -1.55 20.38 21.83
CA SER A 259 -0.31 20.35 22.62
C SER A 259 0.59 19.17 22.28
N ASP A 260 -0.02 18.03 21.96
CA ASP A 260 0.61 16.71 21.90
C ASP A 260 1.32 16.40 20.56
N LEU A 261 1.21 17.30 19.58
CA LEU A 261 1.80 17.14 18.24
C LEU A 261 3.23 17.71 18.18
N ALA A 262 4.10 17.27 19.07
CA ALA A 262 5.52 17.68 19.07
C ALA A 262 6.19 17.46 17.69
N MET A 263 5.81 16.39 16.98
CA MET A 263 6.34 16.06 15.66
C MET A 263 5.94 17.07 14.57
N LEU A 264 4.68 17.53 14.58
CA LEU A 264 4.20 18.53 13.64
C LEU A 264 4.86 19.89 13.93
N LYS A 265 5.03 20.23 15.22
CA LYS A 265 5.76 21.43 15.66
C LYS A 265 7.19 21.45 15.17
N SER A 266 7.91 20.33 15.26
CA SER A 266 9.28 20.22 14.77
C SER A 266 9.38 20.27 13.25
N LEU A 267 8.46 19.64 12.52
CA LEU A 267 8.41 19.74 11.05
C LEU A 267 8.14 21.17 10.59
N LEU A 268 7.18 21.86 11.22
CA LEU A 268 6.85 23.25 10.92
C LEU A 268 7.98 24.23 11.30
N ALA A 269 8.69 23.97 12.40
CA ALA A 269 9.87 24.76 12.78
C ALA A 269 10.98 24.69 11.71
N GLY A 270 11.16 23.53 11.06
CA GLY A 270 12.10 23.38 9.94
C GLY A 270 11.68 24.12 8.67
N LEU A 271 10.37 24.28 8.42
CA LEU A 271 9.81 25.00 7.28
C LEU A 271 9.79 26.52 7.47
N SER A 272 9.82 26.99 8.72
CA SER A 272 9.77 28.41 9.12
C SER A 272 11.11 29.14 8.96
N LEU A 273 12.20 28.43 8.66
CA LEU A 273 13.47 29.06 8.30
C LEU A 273 13.36 29.62 6.88
N PRO A 274 13.53 30.94 6.68
CA PRO A 274 13.34 31.53 5.37
C PRO A 274 14.38 30.99 4.38
N SER A 275 13.90 30.31 3.34
CA SER A 275 14.62 30.23 2.07
C SER A 275 14.86 31.67 1.60
N ARG A 276 16.13 32.07 1.50
CA ARG A 276 16.52 33.40 1.03
C ARG A 276 16.18 33.55 -0.45
N SER A 277 14.98 34.03 -0.73
CA SER A 277 14.56 34.65 -2.01
C SER A 277 13.51 35.70 -1.63
N GLY A 278 13.80 36.99 -1.43
CA GLY A 278 14.39 37.99 -2.31
C GLY A 278 13.47 39.23 -2.25
N VAL A 279 13.98 40.44 -2.58
CA VAL A 279 13.33 41.80 -2.59
C VAL A 279 13.50 42.56 -1.26
N LEU A 280 14.17 43.72 -1.08
CA LEU A 280 14.90 44.73 -1.88
C LEU A 280 15.81 45.53 -0.90
N ASP A 281 17.06 45.88 -1.24
CA ASP A 281 17.58 47.28 -1.29
C ASP A 281 19.08 47.34 -1.72
N ARG A 282 19.33 48.20 -2.71
CA ARG A 282 20.55 48.77 -3.34
C ARG A 282 21.99 48.27 -3.05
N GLY A 283 22.75 48.07 -4.15
CA GLY A 283 24.07 48.71 -4.34
C GLY A 283 25.24 47.85 -4.87
N SER A 284 25.61 48.10 -6.15
CA SER A 284 26.92 47.96 -6.83
C SER A 284 27.59 46.59 -7.06
N ASP A 285 27.65 46.22 -8.35
CA ASP A 285 28.75 45.70 -9.18
C ASP A 285 29.92 44.93 -8.52
N GLU A 286 30.13 43.68 -8.93
CA GLU A 286 31.24 43.25 -9.83
C GLU A 286 31.21 41.72 -10.06
N GLU A 287 31.62 41.31 -11.27
CA GLU A 287 31.60 39.96 -11.83
C GLU A 287 32.56 38.97 -11.14
N LYS A 288 32.13 37.69 -11.04
CA LYS A 288 33.00 36.51 -11.28
C LYS A 288 32.19 35.21 -11.36
N ASP A 289 32.50 34.43 -12.40
CA ASP A 289 32.24 33.00 -12.57
C ASP A 289 32.54 32.20 -11.28
N ASP A 290 31.65 31.30 -10.89
CA ASP A 290 31.99 29.93 -10.50
C ASP A 290 30.73 29.10 -10.15
N GLU A 291 30.59 28.01 -10.88
CA GLU A 291 29.97 26.71 -10.59
C GLU A 291 28.61 26.59 -9.88
N ALA A 292 27.80 25.71 -10.46
CA ALA A 292 26.57 25.13 -9.94
C ALA A 292 26.76 24.48 -8.55
N ALA A 293 26.69 25.29 -7.50
CA ALA A 293 26.47 24.80 -6.15
C ALA A 293 24.97 24.52 -5.98
N ALA A 294 24.60 23.24 -6.12
CA ALA A 294 23.34 22.70 -5.63
C ALA A 294 23.11 23.23 -4.21
N GLY A 295 22.14 24.14 -4.07
CA GLY A 295 21.69 24.72 -2.81
C GLY A 295 21.08 23.63 -1.95
N SER A 296 21.95 22.85 -1.32
CA SER A 296 21.62 21.89 -0.30
C SER A 296 21.09 22.70 0.86
N LEU A 297 19.76 22.71 1.02
CA LEU A 297 19.15 23.06 2.29
C LEU A 297 19.91 22.27 3.37
N PRO A 298 20.21 22.87 4.53
CA PRO A 298 20.53 22.07 5.70
C PRO A 298 19.22 21.37 6.05
N LEU A 299 18.95 20.25 5.39
CA LEU A 299 18.02 19.25 5.85
C LEU A 299 18.62 18.82 7.17
N VAL A 300 18.19 19.47 8.25
CA VAL A 300 18.34 18.92 9.56
C VAL A 300 17.69 17.55 9.43
N SER A 301 18.52 16.52 9.38
CA SER A 301 18.13 15.14 9.57
C SER A 301 17.64 15.04 11.00
N VAL A 302 16.50 15.68 11.27
CA VAL A 302 15.82 15.49 12.52
C VAL A 302 15.24 14.10 12.37
N SER A 303 15.98 13.10 12.87
CA SER A 303 15.42 11.79 13.18
C SER A 303 14.35 12.03 14.25
N LEU A 304 13.16 12.47 13.80
CA LEU A 304 11.99 12.84 14.62
C LEU A 304 11.19 11.64 15.06
N PHE A 305 11.58 10.47 14.60
CA PHE A 305 11.13 9.21 15.14
C PHE A 305 12.05 8.88 16.30
N THR A 306 11.49 8.69 17.50
CA THR A 306 11.93 7.53 18.28
C THR A 306 11.54 6.34 17.40
N PRO A 307 12.50 5.72 16.68
CA PRO A 307 12.18 4.51 15.94
C PRO A 307 11.62 3.53 16.97
N LEU A 308 10.66 2.69 16.60
CA LEU A 308 10.36 1.52 17.40
C LEU A 308 11.66 0.74 17.57
N THR A 309 12.31 0.87 18.73
CA THR A 309 13.62 0.28 18.91
C THR A 309 13.43 -1.18 19.29
N PRO A 310 14.18 -2.12 18.67
CA PRO A 310 14.21 -3.51 19.12
C PRO A 310 14.51 -3.64 20.62
N ALA A 311 15.18 -2.63 21.21
CA ALA A 311 15.49 -2.54 22.62
C ALA A 311 14.25 -2.40 23.52
N GLU A 312 13.24 -1.61 23.12
CA GLU A 312 11.98 -1.47 23.86
C GLU A 312 11.15 -2.76 23.84
N MET A 313 11.25 -3.53 22.75
CA MET A 313 10.50 -4.79 22.57
C MET A 313 11.26 -6.02 23.12
N ALA A 314 12.56 -5.89 23.39
CA ALA A 314 13.42 -6.95 23.93
C ALA A 314 12.90 -7.64 25.23
N PRO A 315 12.34 -6.94 26.24
CA PRO A 315 11.81 -7.62 27.43
C PRO A 315 10.63 -8.54 27.09
N TYR A 316 9.72 -8.11 26.22
CA TYR A 316 8.58 -8.92 25.77
C TYR A 316 9.03 -10.14 24.96
N MET A 317 10.00 -9.96 24.04
CA MET A 317 10.58 -11.08 23.29
C MET A 317 11.25 -12.10 24.22
N LYS A 318 12.01 -11.63 25.22
CA LYS A 318 12.63 -12.52 26.21
C LYS A 318 11.58 -13.26 27.03
N ARG A 319 10.51 -12.60 27.48
CA ARG A 319 9.41 -13.24 28.21
C ARG A 319 8.67 -14.28 27.37
N LEU A 320 8.40 -14.03 26.08
CA LEU A 320 7.80 -15.03 25.20
C LEU A 320 8.70 -16.24 24.96
N SER A 321 10.02 -16.02 24.86
CA SER A 321 10.98 -17.12 24.65
C SER A 321 11.29 -17.93 25.91
N ARG A 322 11.11 -17.35 27.11
CA ARG A 322 11.46 -17.95 28.40
C ARG A 322 10.27 -18.29 29.28
N GLY A 323 9.07 -17.81 28.95
CA GLY A 323 7.84 -18.09 29.69
C GLY A 323 7.59 -19.59 29.70
N GLN A 324 7.53 -20.16 30.89
CA GLN A 324 7.26 -21.59 31.08
C GLN A 324 5.79 -21.86 31.40
N THR A 325 5.05 -20.85 31.88
CA THR A 325 3.64 -20.96 32.24
C THR A 325 2.77 -20.36 31.14
N VAL A 326 1.57 -20.94 30.96
CA VAL A 326 0.57 -20.46 29.99
C VAL A 326 0.11 -19.04 30.35
N GLU A 327 -0.04 -18.75 31.64
CA GLU A 327 -0.48 -17.45 32.16
C GLU A 327 0.51 -16.33 31.82
N ASP A 328 1.82 -16.56 31.98
CA ASP A 328 2.86 -15.57 31.65
C ASP A 328 2.88 -15.25 30.14
N ILE A 329 2.66 -16.27 29.30
CA ILE A 329 2.61 -16.09 27.84
C ILE A 329 1.35 -15.31 27.46
N LEU A 330 0.20 -15.62 28.07
CA LEU A 330 -1.06 -14.92 27.82
C LEU A 330 -1.02 -13.46 28.24
N GLU A 331 -0.44 -13.15 29.40
CA GLU A 331 -0.27 -11.77 29.87
C GLU A 331 0.53 -10.96 28.84
N VAL A 332 1.67 -11.51 28.38
CA VAL A 332 2.50 -10.85 27.37
C VAL A 332 1.78 -10.70 26.02
N LEU A 333 1.03 -11.70 25.57
CA LEU A 333 0.23 -11.59 24.34
C LEU A 333 -0.86 -10.53 24.47
N THR A 334 -1.46 -10.39 25.65
CA THR A 334 -2.51 -9.39 25.91
C THR A 334 -1.92 -7.98 25.91
N ASP A 335 -0.75 -7.79 26.52
CA ASP A 335 -0.02 -6.51 26.47
C ASP A 335 0.32 -6.13 25.02
N ILE A 336 0.81 -7.09 24.22
CA ILE A 336 1.11 -6.88 22.80
C ILE A 336 -0.17 -6.57 22.01
N ASP A 337 -1.29 -7.20 22.33
CA ASP A 337 -2.59 -6.89 21.70
C ASP A 337 -2.99 -5.42 21.95
N GLU A 338 -2.93 -4.96 23.19
CA GLU A 338 -3.27 -3.56 23.52
C GLU A 338 -2.32 -2.55 22.87
N MET A 339 -1.01 -2.84 22.86
CA MET A 339 -0.02 -1.97 22.22
C MET A 339 -0.23 -1.90 20.70
N SER A 340 -0.54 -3.03 20.07
CA SER A 340 -0.67 -3.13 18.61
C SER A 340 -1.95 -2.47 18.06
N ARG A 341 -2.98 -2.25 18.89
CA ARG A 341 -4.17 -1.46 18.48
C ARG A 341 -3.83 -0.04 18.09
N ARG A 342 -2.80 0.57 18.71
CA ARG A 342 -2.35 1.93 18.41
C ARG A 342 -1.25 1.95 17.35
N ARG A 343 -0.33 0.97 17.41
CA ARG A 343 0.82 0.86 16.52
C ARG A 343 0.97 -0.59 16.05
N PRO A 344 0.29 -1.01 14.96
CA PRO A 344 0.37 -2.39 14.47
C PRO A 344 1.77 -2.77 13.96
N GLU A 345 2.61 -1.79 13.64
CA GLU A 345 4.01 -1.98 13.20
C GLU A 345 4.86 -2.79 14.20
N ILE A 346 4.52 -2.75 15.50
CA ILE A 346 5.24 -3.51 16.53
C ILE A 346 5.19 -5.03 16.32
N LEU A 347 4.16 -5.52 15.61
CA LEU A 347 3.94 -6.94 15.42
C LEU A 347 5.01 -7.59 14.54
N SER A 348 5.67 -6.80 13.70
CA SER A 348 6.82 -7.23 12.87
C SER A 348 7.96 -7.82 13.72
N PHE A 349 8.20 -7.31 14.94
CA PHE A 349 9.24 -7.81 15.83
C PHE A 349 8.92 -9.18 16.44
N PHE A 350 7.64 -9.59 16.43
CA PHE A 350 7.17 -10.81 17.09
C PHE A 350 6.80 -11.93 16.11
N ALA A 351 7.02 -11.76 14.81
CA ALA A 351 6.59 -12.70 13.76
C ALA A 351 6.96 -14.17 14.08
N THR A 352 8.22 -14.43 14.42
CA THR A 352 8.68 -15.79 14.77
C THR A 352 8.03 -16.36 16.03
N ASN A 353 7.74 -15.51 17.03
CA ASN A 353 7.07 -15.95 18.26
C ASN A 353 5.60 -16.28 17.98
N LEU A 354 4.92 -15.43 17.20
CA LEU A 354 3.54 -15.65 16.77
C LEU A 354 3.42 -16.94 15.95
N GLN A 355 4.32 -17.18 14.99
CA GLN A 355 4.35 -18.41 14.20
C GLN A 355 4.43 -19.67 15.07
N LYS A 356 5.24 -19.67 16.14
CA LYS A 356 5.33 -20.80 17.08
C LYS A 356 4.04 -20.99 17.88
N LEU A 357 3.43 -19.90 18.32
CA LEU A 357 2.24 -19.92 19.17
C LEU A 357 0.94 -20.24 18.41
N MET A 358 0.92 -20.06 17.08
CA MET A 358 -0.21 -20.49 16.22
C MET A 358 -0.45 -22.01 16.26
N SER A 359 0.56 -22.81 16.57
CA SER A 359 0.44 -24.27 16.75
C SER A 359 0.39 -24.70 18.22
N SER A 360 0.10 -23.77 19.15
CA SER A 360 -0.03 -24.08 20.57
C SER A 360 -1.24 -24.96 20.88
N SER A 361 -1.13 -25.86 21.86
CA SER A 361 -2.26 -26.63 22.41
C SER A 361 -3.30 -25.73 23.08
N GLU A 362 -2.83 -24.65 23.70
CA GLU A 362 -3.68 -23.72 24.45
C GLU A 362 -4.52 -22.84 23.53
N GLU A 363 -5.84 -22.94 23.66
CA GLU A 363 -6.79 -22.24 22.81
C GLU A 363 -6.65 -20.71 22.88
N SER A 364 -6.52 -20.15 24.08
CA SER A 364 -6.40 -18.71 24.30
C SER A 364 -5.12 -18.13 23.67
N CYS A 365 -3.98 -18.80 23.88
CA CYS A 365 -2.69 -18.41 23.27
C CYS A 365 -2.78 -18.49 21.75
N ARG A 366 -3.35 -19.58 21.24
CA ARG A 366 -3.51 -19.82 19.80
C ARG A 366 -4.41 -18.75 19.15
N ASN A 367 -5.57 -18.47 19.74
CA ASN A 367 -6.51 -17.46 19.24
C ASN A 367 -5.89 -16.05 19.21
N LEU A 368 -5.16 -15.66 20.27
CA LEU A 368 -4.43 -14.39 20.29
C LEU A 368 -3.30 -14.37 19.26
N ALA A 369 -2.52 -15.46 19.14
CA ALA A 369 -1.45 -15.54 18.16
C ALA A 369 -1.96 -15.41 16.72
N PHE A 370 -3.06 -16.09 16.36
CA PHE A 370 -3.72 -15.92 15.07
C PHE A 370 -4.24 -14.49 14.86
N SER A 371 -4.89 -13.90 15.86
CA SER A 371 -5.43 -12.53 15.77
C SER A 371 -4.32 -11.49 15.54
N LEU A 372 -3.19 -11.64 16.25
CA LEU A 372 -2.02 -10.77 16.11
C LEU A 372 -1.27 -11.00 14.79
N ALA A 373 -1.11 -12.26 14.37
CA ALA A 373 -0.49 -12.61 13.09
C ALA A 373 -1.31 -12.02 11.94
N LEU A 374 -2.63 -12.22 11.94
CA LEU A 374 -3.53 -11.62 10.97
C LEU A 374 -3.40 -10.10 11.00
N ARG A 375 -3.55 -9.42 12.14
CA ARG A 375 -3.40 -7.96 12.25
C ARG A 375 -2.07 -7.45 11.66
N SER A 376 -0.98 -8.19 11.84
CA SER A 376 0.32 -7.88 11.23
C SER A 376 0.25 -7.95 9.70
N ILE A 377 -0.32 -9.02 9.16
CA ILE A 377 -0.48 -9.24 7.71
C ILE A 377 -1.48 -8.23 7.10
N GLN A 378 -2.58 -7.92 7.79
CA GLN A 378 -3.53 -6.88 7.37
C GLN A 378 -2.86 -5.50 7.27
N ASN A 379 -1.92 -5.22 8.19
CA ASN A 379 -1.17 -3.97 8.17
C ASN A 379 -0.19 -3.92 7.00
N ASN A 380 0.51 -5.04 6.72
CA ASN A 380 1.42 -5.17 5.59
C ASN A 380 1.28 -6.56 4.91
N PRO A 381 0.49 -6.66 3.83
CA PRO A 381 0.24 -7.95 3.16
C PRO A 381 1.47 -8.64 2.57
N SER A 382 2.62 -7.96 2.43
CA SER A 382 3.86 -8.57 1.90
C SER A 382 4.38 -9.72 2.77
N ILE A 383 4.14 -9.67 4.08
CA ILE A 383 4.62 -10.70 5.02
C ILE A 383 3.74 -11.96 5.01
N ALA A 384 2.63 -11.98 4.26
CA ALA A 384 1.68 -13.11 4.27
C ALA A 384 2.37 -14.43 3.92
N ALA A 385 3.27 -14.41 2.94
CA ALA A 385 4.03 -15.58 2.49
C ALA A 385 4.93 -16.16 3.59
N ASP A 386 5.46 -15.34 4.51
CA ASP A 386 6.32 -15.80 5.61
C ASP A 386 5.56 -16.67 6.61
N PHE A 387 4.25 -16.45 6.76
CA PHE A 387 3.37 -17.24 7.64
C PHE A 387 2.82 -18.51 6.97
N LEU A 388 3.00 -18.67 5.66
CA LEU A 388 2.43 -19.77 4.89
C LEU A 388 2.86 -21.16 5.39
N PRO A 389 4.16 -21.42 5.67
CA PRO A 389 4.58 -22.73 6.14
C PRO A 389 3.93 -23.10 7.48
N THR A 390 3.83 -22.13 8.40
CA THR A 390 3.17 -22.32 9.70
C THR A 390 1.67 -22.56 9.52
N PHE A 391 1.00 -21.79 8.67
CA PHE A 391 -0.44 -21.97 8.43
C PHE A 391 -0.73 -23.35 7.82
N MET A 392 0.08 -23.80 6.85
CA MET A 392 0.00 -25.14 6.26
C MET A 392 0.25 -26.24 7.29
N TYR A 393 1.18 -26.02 8.22
CA TYR A 393 1.41 -26.93 9.35
C TYR A 393 0.18 -27.01 10.26
N CYS A 394 -0.44 -25.88 10.61
CA CYS A 394 -1.66 -25.85 11.42
C CYS A 394 -2.83 -26.60 10.75
N LEU A 395 -3.04 -26.42 9.44
CA LEU A 395 -4.04 -27.18 8.68
C LEU A 395 -3.73 -28.68 8.61
N GLY A 396 -2.45 -29.06 8.65
CA GLY A 396 -1.99 -30.45 8.63
C GLY A 396 -1.75 -31.08 9.99
N SER A 397 -2.09 -30.40 11.09
CA SER A 397 -1.80 -30.87 12.44
C SER A 397 -2.62 -32.11 12.79
N ARG A 398 -2.09 -32.92 13.71
CA ARG A 398 -2.86 -34.02 14.34
C ARG A 398 -3.82 -33.52 15.41
N ASP A 399 -3.58 -32.30 15.91
CA ASP A 399 -4.44 -31.66 16.89
C ASP A 399 -5.63 -31.00 16.19
N PHE A 400 -6.82 -31.53 16.45
CA PHE A 400 -8.08 -31.07 15.88
C PHE A 400 -8.36 -29.59 16.19
N GLU A 401 -8.02 -29.15 17.40
CA GLU A 401 -8.28 -27.78 17.86
C GLU A 401 -7.44 -26.76 17.08
N VAL A 402 -6.20 -27.12 16.75
CA VAL A 402 -5.33 -26.29 15.92
C VAL A 402 -5.87 -26.21 14.50
N VAL A 403 -6.29 -27.33 13.92
CA VAL A 403 -6.89 -27.39 12.57
C VAL A 403 -8.15 -26.55 12.50
N GLN A 404 -9.04 -26.64 13.50
CA GLN A 404 -10.28 -25.86 13.55
C GLN A 404 -10.03 -24.36 13.61
N THR A 405 -9.06 -23.91 14.42
CA THR A 405 -8.68 -22.49 14.45
C THR A 405 -8.09 -22.00 13.14
N ALA A 406 -7.28 -22.81 12.46
CA ALA A 406 -6.74 -22.47 11.14
C ALA A 406 -7.85 -22.40 10.08
N LEU A 407 -8.78 -23.35 10.07
CA LEU A 407 -9.93 -23.34 9.16
C LEU A 407 -10.82 -22.12 9.36
N ARG A 408 -11.08 -21.70 10.61
CA ARG A 408 -11.88 -20.50 10.91
C ARG A 408 -11.25 -19.23 10.33
N ASN A 409 -9.93 -19.13 10.36
CA ASN A 409 -9.17 -17.98 9.85
C ASN A 409 -8.79 -18.12 8.37
N LEU A 410 -9.17 -19.21 7.70
CA LEU A 410 -8.81 -19.49 6.31
C LEU A 410 -9.33 -18.44 5.33
N PRO A 411 -10.60 -17.98 5.37
CA PRO A 411 -11.11 -17.04 4.37
C PRO A 411 -10.30 -15.74 4.33
N GLU A 412 -10.04 -15.18 5.50
CA GLU A 412 -9.26 -13.96 5.68
C GLU A 412 -7.79 -14.13 5.25
N TYR A 413 -7.14 -15.21 5.68
CA TYR A 413 -5.75 -15.46 5.30
C TYR A 413 -5.60 -15.72 3.79
N THR A 414 -6.59 -16.36 3.17
CA THR A 414 -6.60 -16.63 1.72
C THR A 414 -6.71 -15.33 0.91
N LEU A 415 -7.51 -14.36 1.37
CA LEU A 415 -7.57 -13.02 0.75
C LEU A 415 -6.23 -12.28 0.82
N LEU A 416 -5.49 -12.46 1.91
CA LEU A 416 -4.18 -11.83 2.13
C LEU A 416 -3.04 -12.49 1.35
N CYS A 417 -3.15 -13.80 1.09
CA CYS A 417 -2.15 -14.63 0.43
C CYS A 417 -2.68 -15.25 -0.89
N GLN A 418 -3.15 -14.39 -1.79
CA GLN A 418 -3.78 -14.78 -3.05
C GLN A 418 -2.89 -15.64 -3.94
N GLU A 419 -1.59 -15.35 -3.99
CA GLU A 419 -0.59 -16.13 -4.75
C GLU A 419 -0.56 -17.62 -4.37
N HIS A 420 -0.99 -17.97 -3.16
CA HIS A 420 -1.01 -19.34 -2.64
C HIS A 420 -2.42 -19.82 -2.29
N ALA A 421 -3.46 -19.07 -2.69
CA ALA A 421 -4.86 -19.39 -2.39
C ALA A 421 -5.27 -20.77 -2.91
N ALA A 422 -4.86 -21.13 -4.12
CA ALA A 422 -5.17 -22.45 -4.70
C ALA A 422 -4.64 -23.61 -3.82
N VAL A 423 -3.42 -23.49 -3.31
CA VAL A 423 -2.80 -24.51 -2.46
C VAL A 423 -3.45 -24.55 -1.08
N LEU A 424 -3.79 -23.38 -0.51
CA LEU A 424 -4.50 -23.26 0.77
C LEU A 424 -5.87 -23.92 0.73
N LEU A 425 -6.68 -23.59 -0.29
CA LEU A 425 -8.02 -24.15 -0.48
C LEU A 425 -7.97 -25.65 -0.77
N HIS A 426 -7.03 -26.10 -1.60
CA HIS A 426 -6.82 -27.52 -1.85
C HIS A 426 -6.47 -28.26 -0.55
N ARG A 427 -5.58 -27.70 0.27
CA ARG A 427 -5.23 -28.31 1.57
C ARG A 427 -6.43 -28.37 2.52
N ALA A 428 -7.20 -27.30 2.63
CA ALA A 428 -8.42 -27.26 3.45
C ALA A 428 -9.47 -28.28 2.99
N PHE A 429 -9.60 -28.47 1.67
CA PHE A 429 -10.47 -29.49 1.09
C PHE A 429 -10.04 -30.91 1.47
N LEU A 430 -8.74 -31.23 1.33
CA LEU A 430 -8.21 -32.54 1.73
C LEU A 430 -8.41 -32.81 3.23
N VAL A 431 -8.21 -31.79 4.07
CA VAL A 431 -8.45 -31.88 5.52
C VAL A 431 -9.91 -32.17 5.83
N GLY A 432 -10.86 -31.51 5.15
CA GLY A 432 -12.28 -31.81 5.30
C GLY A 432 -12.63 -33.25 4.88
N MET A 433 -12.14 -33.66 3.70
CA MET A 433 -12.42 -34.98 3.12
C MET A 433 -11.87 -36.13 3.96
N TYR A 434 -10.61 -36.05 4.41
CA TYR A 434 -9.98 -37.12 5.19
C TYR A 434 -10.21 -36.99 6.70
N GLY A 435 -10.40 -35.77 7.21
CA GLY A 435 -10.60 -35.48 8.63
C GLY A 435 -12.04 -35.58 9.11
N GLN A 436 -13.00 -35.83 8.20
CA GLN A 436 -14.45 -35.84 8.51
C GLN A 436 -14.93 -34.52 9.14
N ILE A 437 -14.38 -33.41 8.66
CA ILE A 437 -14.72 -32.05 9.08
C ILE A 437 -15.49 -31.37 7.95
N ASP A 438 -16.60 -30.73 8.27
CA ASP A 438 -17.27 -29.87 7.29
C ASP A 438 -16.49 -28.55 7.12
N THR A 439 -15.71 -28.48 6.04
CA THR A 439 -14.96 -27.29 5.62
C THR A 439 -15.68 -26.46 4.56
N SER A 440 -16.92 -26.86 4.20
CA SER A 440 -17.63 -26.29 3.06
C SER A 440 -17.93 -24.81 3.25
N SER A 441 -18.28 -24.38 4.47
CA SER A 441 -18.62 -22.99 4.75
C SER A 441 -17.42 -22.06 4.61
N GLN A 442 -16.27 -22.45 5.15
CA GLN A 442 -15.03 -21.66 5.12
C GLN A 442 -14.44 -21.61 3.71
N ILE A 443 -14.47 -22.72 2.96
CA ILE A 443 -14.05 -22.72 1.55
C ILE A 443 -14.99 -21.86 0.71
N SER A 444 -16.32 -21.97 0.92
CA SER A 444 -17.29 -21.15 0.19
C SER A 444 -17.13 -19.66 0.48
N GLU A 445 -16.83 -19.30 1.72
CA GLU A 445 -16.56 -17.92 2.13
C GLU A 445 -15.26 -17.41 1.50
N ALA A 446 -14.17 -18.19 1.58
CA ALA A 446 -12.90 -17.85 0.93
C ALA A 446 -13.07 -17.66 -0.58
N LEU A 447 -13.82 -18.55 -1.24
CA LEU A 447 -14.14 -18.42 -2.65
C LEU A 447 -14.99 -17.19 -2.93
N LYS A 448 -16.00 -16.85 -2.12
CA LYS A 448 -16.79 -15.62 -2.30
C LYS A 448 -15.92 -14.37 -2.19
N VAL A 449 -15.01 -14.35 -1.24
CA VAL A 449 -14.10 -13.23 -1.00
C VAL A 449 -13.09 -13.10 -2.15
N LEU A 450 -12.54 -14.21 -2.67
CA LEU A 450 -11.69 -14.20 -3.87
C LEU A 450 -12.49 -13.89 -5.15
N HIS A 451 -13.75 -14.33 -5.26
CA HIS A 451 -14.60 -14.05 -6.43
C HIS A 451 -15.20 -12.64 -6.40
N MET A 452 -15.14 -11.91 -5.29
CA MET A 452 -15.31 -10.45 -5.33
C MET A 452 -14.20 -9.79 -6.18
N GLU A 453 -13.08 -10.47 -6.43
CA GLU A 453 -12.03 -10.09 -7.38
C GLU A 453 -12.19 -10.75 -8.76
N ALA A 454 -12.68 -12.00 -8.84
CA ALA A 454 -12.75 -12.75 -10.11
C ALA A 454 -14.10 -12.68 -10.86
N MET A 455 -15.19 -12.33 -10.19
CA MET A 455 -16.53 -12.19 -10.77
C MET A 455 -17.20 -10.91 -10.26
N ILE A 456 -16.82 -9.76 -10.84
CA ILE A 456 -17.72 -8.80 -11.51
C ILE A 456 -16.92 -8.01 -12.55
#